data_AF-A0A3N6IIC2-F1
#
_entry.id   AF-A0A3N6IIC2-F1
#
_cell.length_a   1.000
_cell.length_b   1.000
_cell.length_c   1.000
_cell.angle_alpha   90.00
_cell.angle_beta   90.00
_cell.angle_gamma   90.00
#
_symmetry.space_group_name_H-M   'P 1'
#
loop_
_entity.id
_entity.type
_entity.pdbx_description
1 polymer ?
#
loop_
_entity_poly.entity_id
_entity_poly.type
_entity_poly.pdbx_seq_one_letter_code
_entity_poly.pdbx_strand_id
1 'polypeptide(L)' 'MFRRRESVPFSFVAESDRFRSNVTPPPRQRATVSQLAGRSLVGLTMVAGLVGALILGLPALSPAQSPSHAEQTEATHGR' A
#
# COMPACT_ATOMS: atom_id res chain seq x y z
N MET A 1 53.25 20.12 23.62
CA MET A 1 52.39 19.12 24.29
C MET A 1 51.86 18.15 23.23
N PHE A 2 52.48 16.98 23.08
CA PHE A 2 52.06 15.95 22.12
C PHE A 2 50.80 15.25 22.65
N ARG A 3 49.66 15.47 21.99
CA ARG A 3 48.42 14.76 22.29
C ARG A 3 48.44 13.44 21.53
N ARG A 4 48.69 12.33 22.23
CA ARG A 4 48.58 10.97 21.67
C ARG A 4 47.18 10.78 21.09
N ARG A 5 47.09 10.56 19.78
CA ARG A 5 45.92 9.95 19.15
C ARG A 5 46.29 8.49 18.93
N GLU A 6 45.74 7.62 19.76
CA GLU A 6 45.88 6.17 19.62
C GLU A 6 45.25 5.73 18.29
N SER A 7 45.99 4.94 17.52
CA SER A 7 45.48 4.28 16.33
C SER A 7 44.50 3.20 16.76
N VAL A 8 43.20 3.45 16.61
CA VAL A 8 42.18 2.44 16.84
C VAL A 8 42.34 1.31 15.81
N PRO A 9 42.42 0.04 16.23
CA PRO A 9 42.97 -1.07 15.43
C PRO A 9 42.03 -1.64 14.34
N PHE A 10 40.89 -1.02 14.06
CA PHE A 10 40.02 -1.46 12.96
C PHE A 10 39.31 -0.28 12.29
N SER A 11 39.91 0.30 11.25
CA SER A 11 39.14 1.09 10.29
C SER A 11 38.46 0.16 9.30
N PHE A 12 37.28 -0.39 9.64
CA PHE A 12 36.45 -1.23 8.75
C PHE A 12 35.83 -0.46 7.56
N VAL A 13 36.31 0.74 7.25
CA VAL A 13 35.79 1.55 6.14
C VAL A 13 36.61 1.34 4.86
N ALA A 14 37.83 0.77 4.95
CA ALA A 14 38.71 0.60 3.79
C ALA A 14 38.64 -0.80 3.13
N GLU A 15 38.11 -1.82 3.83
CA GLU A 15 38.07 -3.20 3.30
C GLU A 15 36.69 -3.56 2.70
N SER A 16 35.67 -2.72 2.86
CA SER A 16 34.30 -2.99 2.39
C SER A 16 34.17 -3.07 0.88
N ASP A 17 35.04 -2.39 0.12
CA ASP A 17 35.12 -2.56 -1.34
C ASP A 17 35.81 -3.87 -1.75
N ARG A 18 36.61 -4.48 -0.87
CA ARG A 18 37.33 -5.75 -1.13
C ARG A 18 36.45 -6.99 -0.94
N PHE A 19 35.34 -6.85 -0.20
CA PHE A 19 34.32 -7.89 -0.02
C PHE A 19 33.11 -7.71 -0.94
N ARG A 20 33.24 -7.01 -2.07
CA ARG A 20 32.22 -7.09 -3.11
C ARG A 20 32.26 -8.50 -3.69
N SER A 21 31.18 -9.25 -3.51
CA SER A 21 31.10 -10.64 -3.96
C SER A 21 31.53 -10.73 -5.43
N ASN A 22 32.52 -11.57 -5.75
CA ASN A 22 32.91 -11.91 -7.13
C ASN A 22 31.79 -12.60 -7.94
N VAL A 23 30.60 -12.72 -7.35
CA VAL A 23 29.42 -13.26 -7.97
C VAL A 23 28.70 -12.13 -8.69
N THR A 24 28.78 -12.13 -10.01
CA THR A 24 27.85 -11.35 -10.85
C THR A 24 26.43 -11.75 -10.46
N PRO A 25 25.57 -10.81 -10.02
CA PRO A 25 24.18 -11.15 -9.68
C PRO A 25 23.54 -11.90 -10.85
N PRO A 26 22.82 -13.00 -10.60
CA PRO A 26 22.18 -13.74 -11.67
C PRO A 26 21.23 -12.80 -12.44
N PRO A 27 21.14 -12.95 -13.77
CA PRO A 27 20.29 -12.09 -14.57
C PRO A 27 18.85 -12.18 -14.06
N ARG A 28 18.18 -11.02 -14.00
CA ARG A 28 16.79 -10.95 -13.54
C ARG A 28 15.93 -11.86 -14.41
N GLN A 29 15.28 -12.82 -13.78
CA GLN A 29 14.40 -13.75 -14.47
C GLN A 29 13.18 -12.98 -14.99
N ARG A 30 12.91 -13.10 -16.29
CA ARG A 30 11.73 -12.47 -16.90
C ARG A 30 10.48 -13.22 -16.44
N ALA A 31 9.42 -12.47 -16.15
CA ALA A 31 8.14 -13.07 -15.83
C ALA A 31 7.65 -13.91 -17.01
N THR A 32 7.16 -15.11 -16.72
CA THR A 32 6.48 -15.93 -17.73
C THR A 32 5.12 -15.33 -18.07
N VAL A 33 4.56 -15.69 -19.23
CA VAL A 33 3.21 -15.26 -19.63
C VAL A 33 2.16 -15.68 -18.58
N SER A 34 2.30 -16.89 -18.01
CA SER A 34 1.41 -17.38 -16.96
C SER A 34 1.50 -16.55 -15.67
N GLN A 35 2.70 -16.13 -15.27
CA GLN A 35 2.89 -15.27 -14.10
C GLN A 35 2.25 -13.89 -14.31
N LEU A 36 2.38 -13.32 -15.51
CA LEU A 36 1.75 -12.05 -15.83
C LEU A 36 0.23 -12.18 -15.85
N ALA A 37 -0.30 -13.21 -16.52
CA ALA A 37 -1.73 -13.48 -16.57
C ALA A 37 -2.33 -13.67 -15.16
N GLY A 38 -1.66 -14.43 -14.28
CA GLY A 38 -2.10 -14.63 -12.91
C GLY A 38 -2.14 -13.33 -12.10
N ARG A 39 -1.09 -12.51 -12.18
CA ARG A 39 -1.05 -11.20 -11.48
C ARG A 39 -2.14 -10.24 -11.98
N SER A 40 -2.36 -10.22 -13.29
CA SER A 40 -3.42 -9.41 -13.90
C SER A 40 -4.81 -9.88 -13.49
N LEU A 41 -5.06 -11.20 -13.47
CA LEU A 41 -6.35 -11.76 -13.09
C LEU A 41 -6.71 -11.40 -11.64
N VAL A 42 -5.76 -11.58 -10.70
CA VAL A 42 -5.97 -11.22 -9.29
C VAL A 42 -6.30 -9.73 -9.16
N GLY A 43 -5.54 -8.85 -9.82
CA GLY A 43 -5.81 -7.42 -9.82
C GLY A 43 -7.20 -7.08 -10.37
N LEU A 44 -7.57 -7.70 -11.51
CA LEU A 44 -8.86 -7.47 -12.15
C LEU A 44 -10.03 -7.93 -11.26
N THR A 45 -9.91 -9.07 -10.60
CA THR A 45 -10.93 -9.57 -9.66
C THR A 45 -11.12 -8.62 -8.48
N MET A 46 -10.03 -8.11 -7.92
CA MET A 46 -10.09 -7.18 -6.79
C MET A 46 -10.78 -5.85 -7.20
N VAL A 47 -10.43 -5.31 -8.37
CA VAL A 47 -11.07 -4.11 -8.92
C VAL A 47 -12.55 -4.35 -9.21
N ALA A 48 -12.90 -5.47 -9.85
CA ALA A 48 -14.29 -5.82 -10.15
C ALA A 48 -15.13 -5.95 -8.88
N GLY A 49 -14.60 -6.57 -7.83
CA GLY A 49 -15.27 -6.65 -6.52
C GLY A 49 -15.50 -5.28 -5.90
N LEU A 50 -14.51 -4.39 -5.95
CA LEU A 50 -14.62 -3.03 -5.42
C LEU A 50 -15.67 -2.22 -6.20
N VAL A 51 -15.65 -2.30 -7.54
CA VAL A 51 -16.66 -1.66 -8.39
C VAL A 51 -18.05 -2.21 -8.12
N GLY A 52 -18.20 -3.53 -8.00
CA GLY A 52 -19.47 -4.16 -7.66
C GLY A 52 -20.01 -3.70 -6.30
N ALA A 53 -19.14 -3.60 -5.30
CA ALA A 53 -19.49 -3.07 -3.99
C ALA A 53 -19.96 -1.61 -4.05
N LEU A 54 -19.37 -0.77 -4.90
CA LEU A 54 -19.81 0.62 -5.09
C LEU A 54 -21.16 0.69 -5.81
N ILE A 55 -21.34 -0.11 -6.87
CA ILE A 55 -22.60 -0.16 -7.64
C ILE A 55 -23.77 -0.55 -6.73
N LEU A 56 -23.57 -1.50 -5.81
CA LEU A 56 -24.61 -1.96 -4.88
C LEU A 56 -24.70 -1.10 -3.61
N GLY A 57 -23.57 -0.63 -3.09
CA GLY A 57 -23.48 0.08 -1.82
C GLY A 57 -23.97 1.53 -1.91
N LEU A 58 -23.69 2.24 -3.00
CA LEU A 58 -24.12 3.63 -3.15
C LEU A 58 -25.65 3.78 -3.16
N PRO A 59 -26.42 2.97 -3.92
CA PRO A 59 -27.89 3.01 -3.83
C PRO A 59 -28.41 2.64 -2.43
N ALA A 60 -27.76 1.71 -1.73
CA ALA A 60 -28.16 1.32 -0.37
C ALA A 60 -27.96 2.44 0.66
N LEU A 61 -27.02 3.36 0.40
CA LEU A 61 -26.78 4.56 1.21
C LEU A 61 -27.65 5.75 0.78
N SER A 62 -28.32 5.67 -0.37
CA SER A 62 -29.24 6.72 -0.80
C SER A 62 -30.42 6.76 0.17
N PRO A 63 -30.79 7.93 0.71
CA PRO A 63 -32.06 8.06 1.41
C PRO A 63 -33.16 7.60 0.45
N ALA A 64 -34.08 6.78 0.94
CA ALA A 64 -35.31 6.52 0.22
C ALA A 64 -35.92 7.88 -0.10
N GLN A 65 -36.34 8.10 -1.35
CA GLN A 65 -37.13 9.26 -1.71
C GLN A 65 -38.46 9.15 -0.96
N SER A 66 -38.47 9.59 0.29
CA SER A 66 -39.68 9.75 1.08
C SER A 66 -40.52 10.81 0.38
N PRO A 67 -41.78 10.53 0.03
CA PRO A 67 -42.65 11.54 -0.56
C PRO A 67 -42.90 12.61 0.50
N SER A 68 -42.19 13.73 0.41
CA SER A 68 -42.51 15.05 0.98
C SER A 68 -43.26 15.13 2.32
N HIS A 69 -43.07 14.22 3.26
CA HIS A 69 -43.63 14.35 4.60
C HIS A 69 -42.55 14.96 5.47
N ALA A 70 -42.75 16.25 5.75
CA ALA A 70 -42.01 17.00 6.73
C ALA A 70 -41.87 16.19 8.02
N GLU A 71 -40.63 15.87 8.38
CA GLU A 71 -40.25 15.42 9.71
C GLU A 71 -40.56 16.55 10.70
N GLN A 72 -41.80 16.61 11.19
CA GLN A 72 -42.19 17.48 12.28
C GLN A 72 -41.50 16.97 13.55
N THR A 73 -40.42 17.65 13.92
CA THR A 73 -39.74 17.45 15.19
C THR A 73 -40.66 17.92 16.32
N GLU A 74 -41.26 16.98 17.06
CA GLU A 74 -42.05 17.23 18.28
C GLU A 74 -41.23 17.71 19.49
N ALA A 75 -39.93 17.98 19.33
CA ALA A 75 -39.07 18.49 20.40
C ALA A 75 -39.16 20.01 20.64
N THR A 76 -40.10 20.72 20.00
CA THR A 76 -40.26 22.18 20.10
C THR A 76 -41.56 22.62 20.77
N HIS A 77 -42.21 21.77 21.57
CA HIS A 77 -43.38 22.17 22.37
C HIS A 77 -43.18 21.92 23.87
N GLY A 78 -42.13 22.56 24.40
CA GLY A 78 -41.85 22.61 25.83
C GLY A 78 -41.49 24.03 26.25
N ARG A 79 -42.49 24.91 26.35
CA ARG A 79 -42.45 26.08 27.23
C ARG A 79 -43.86 26.53 27.58
#